data_AF-A0A8C6Z7F4-F1
#
_entry.id   AF-A0A8C6Z7F4-F1
#
_cell.length_a   1.000
_cell.length_b   1.000
_cell.length_c   1.000
_cell.angle_alpha   90.00
_cell.angle_beta   90.00
_cell.angle_gamma   90.00
#
_symmetry.space_group_name_H-M   'P 1'
#
loop_
_entity.id
_entity.type
_entity.pdbx_description
1 polymer ?
#
loop_
_entity_poly.entity_id
_entity_poly.type
_entity_poly.pdbx_seq_one_letter_code
_entity_poly.pdbx_strand_id
1 'polypeptide(L)'
;MAKLLQAPGKYLSSDWHIANKMQCASTESQKSSSERTTAESQRLVDDTEKTTQKTQRDVNKKIEQRLEEIKFWKQELDDKLKQIVNETEVLLTFKTRIEKALERCKEPLVIAQQCLLNREKRVGTDLVHDEVEQELLREAEVIKGVIVLLERTLGQTNEQIRLNRSAKYLLEMDLRDKFTALMIDDYCAGLTNNTPDIRYANNAMKMEGNSVSLQDWIDFSNTNIEKADKQRNSSLALRALIDNILSQTVNDVRKQYETVNAAFRNRVKEVKDAKQKLETLLAMVMDETASQEKNIATLEKAISDKEGPIQVAQTRLEARTHRPNVELCCDIVQYRLISEVQEITNNVKRLKDTLAQAKAELKGLSRQQLLLEEEIQVKENTLYIDEVLCMQMRESVSINNV
;
A
#
# COMPACT_ATOMS: atom_id res chain seq x y z
N MET A 1 -64.52 -75.38 88.32
CA MET A 1 -65.07 -76.39 87.40
C MET A 1 -64.39 -76.23 86.05
N ALA A 2 -63.55 -77.19 85.66
CA ALA A 2 -62.91 -77.24 84.36
C ALA A 2 -63.96 -77.46 83.26
N LYS A 3 -63.95 -76.64 82.20
CA LYS A 3 -64.69 -76.96 80.98
C LYS A 3 -64.03 -78.18 80.36
N LEU A 4 -64.67 -79.34 80.50
CA LEU A 4 -64.38 -80.56 79.77
C LEU A 4 -64.30 -80.24 78.27
N LEU A 5 -63.14 -80.53 77.66
CA LEU A 5 -62.99 -80.59 76.21
C LEU A 5 -64.04 -81.56 75.66
N GLN A 6 -65.07 -81.03 74.99
CA GLN A 6 -66.02 -81.85 74.25
C GLN A 6 -65.27 -82.62 73.17
N ALA A 7 -65.49 -83.93 73.12
CA ALA A 7 -65.03 -84.74 71.99
C ALA A 7 -65.67 -84.21 70.70
N PRO A 8 -64.92 -84.07 69.59
CA PRO A 8 -65.47 -83.55 68.36
C PRO A 8 -66.67 -84.40 67.92
N GLY A 9 -67.77 -83.73 67.52
CA GLY A 9 -68.96 -84.41 67.04
C GLY A 9 -68.63 -85.31 65.85
N LYS A 10 -69.20 -86.52 65.82
CA LYS A 10 -69.03 -87.43 64.68
C LYS A 10 -69.83 -86.89 63.49
N TYR A 11 -69.14 -86.58 62.40
CA TYR A 11 -69.77 -86.16 61.14
C TYR A 11 -70.64 -87.30 60.56
N LEU A 12 -71.78 -86.96 59.95
CA LEU A 12 -72.50 -87.94 59.14
C LEU A 12 -71.66 -88.28 57.90
N SER A 13 -71.77 -89.51 57.41
CA SER A 13 -71.03 -89.96 56.21
C SER A 13 -71.28 -89.03 55.01
N SER A 14 -72.52 -88.52 54.85
CA SER A 14 -72.87 -87.52 53.86
C SER A 14 -72.09 -86.22 54.01
N ASP A 15 -71.93 -85.72 55.22
CA ASP A 15 -71.24 -84.45 55.52
C ASP A 15 -69.73 -84.58 55.31
N TRP A 16 -69.16 -85.75 55.63
CA TRP A 16 -67.76 -86.07 55.31
C TRP A 16 -67.52 -86.13 53.80
N HIS A 17 -68.42 -86.76 53.04
CA HIS A 17 -68.34 -86.81 51.58
C HIS A 17 -68.49 -85.41 50.95
N ILE A 18 -69.39 -84.56 51.46
CA ILE A 18 -69.55 -83.18 50.99
C ILE A 18 -68.32 -82.33 51.33
N ALA A 19 -67.82 -82.39 52.56
CA ALA A 19 -66.64 -81.63 52.99
C ALA A 19 -65.38 -82.03 52.20
N ASN A 20 -65.15 -83.32 51.97
CA ASN A 20 -64.04 -83.78 51.12
C ASN A 20 -64.22 -83.37 49.66
N LYS A 21 -65.44 -83.43 49.12
CA LYS A 21 -65.71 -82.97 47.75
C LYS A 21 -65.48 -81.46 47.60
N MET A 22 -65.89 -80.66 48.59
CA MET A 22 -65.62 -79.21 48.64
C MET A 22 -64.13 -78.91 48.80
N GLN A 23 -63.41 -79.66 49.65
CA GLN A 23 -61.98 -79.50 49.85
C GLN A 23 -61.19 -79.87 48.59
N CYS A 24 -61.55 -80.97 47.91
CA CYS A 24 -60.98 -81.32 46.61
C CYS A 24 -61.26 -80.24 45.57
N ALA A 25 -62.51 -79.79 45.43
CA ALA A 25 -62.87 -78.74 44.46
C ALA A 25 -62.18 -77.39 44.74
N SER A 26 -62.06 -76.98 46.01
CA SER A 26 -61.33 -75.76 46.40
C SER A 26 -59.83 -75.89 46.15
N THR A 27 -59.25 -77.06 46.41
CA THR A 27 -57.82 -77.32 46.16
C THR A 27 -57.53 -77.35 44.66
N GLU A 28 -58.41 -77.95 43.87
CA GLU A 28 -58.30 -78.03 42.41
C GLU A 28 -58.48 -76.65 41.75
N SER A 29 -59.42 -75.84 42.27
CA SER A 29 -59.58 -74.43 41.87
C SER A 29 -58.34 -73.58 42.20
N GLN A 30 -57.80 -73.70 43.42
CA GLN A 30 -56.59 -72.99 43.83
C GLN A 30 -55.36 -73.43 43.03
N LYS A 31 -55.21 -74.74 42.77
CA LYS A 31 -54.15 -75.30 41.93
C LYS A 31 -54.25 -74.74 40.50
N SER A 32 -55.43 -74.79 39.89
CA SER A 32 -55.65 -74.26 38.54
C SER A 32 -55.36 -72.75 38.45
N SER A 33 -55.77 -71.97 39.46
CA SER A 33 -55.42 -70.55 39.55
C SER A 33 -53.91 -70.34 39.65
N SER A 34 -53.21 -71.13 40.47
CA SER A 34 -51.76 -71.05 40.63
C SER A 34 -51.00 -71.46 39.36
N GLU A 35 -51.44 -72.52 38.67
CA GLU A 35 -50.88 -72.97 37.39
C GLU A 35 -51.08 -71.89 36.32
N ARG A 36 -52.25 -71.25 36.28
CA ARG A 36 -52.52 -70.11 35.40
C ARG A 36 -51.61 -68.92 35.70
N THR A 37 -51.50 -68.50 36.95
CA THR A 37 -50.60 -67.40 37.35
C THR A 37 -49.15 -67.73 37.02
N THR A 38 -48.72 -68.98 37.19
CA THR A 38 -47.35 -69.42 36.84
C THR A 38 -47.13 -69.33 35.33
N ALA A 39 -48.07 -69.81 34.53
CA ALA A 39 -48.00 -69.72 33.06
C ALA A 39 -48.03 -68.26 32.56
N GLU A 40 -48.89 -67.41 33.14
CA GLU A 40 -48.94 -65.97 32.85
C GLU A 40 -47.64 -65.26 33.27
N SER A 41 -47.07 -65.62 34.43
CA SER A 41 -45.79 -65.07 34.91
C SER A 41 -44.63 -65.47 34.01
N GLN A 42 -44.55 -66.73 33.59
CA GLN A 42 -43.51 -67.19 32.67
C GLN A 42 -43.60 -66.49 31.32
N ARG A 43 -44.82 -66.37 30.78
CA ARG A 43 -45.05 -65.60 29.55
C ARG A 43 -44.62 -64.15 29.71
N LEU A 44 -44.94 -63.50 30.84
CA LEU A 44 -44.53 -62.13 31.11
C LEU A 44 -43.01 -62.01 31.20
N VAL A 45 -42.31 -62.95 31.85
CA VAL A 45 -40.84 -62.99 31.89
C VAL A 45 -40.28 -63.08 30.47
N ASP A 46 -40.76 -64.02 29.65
CA ASP A 46 -40.28 -64.19 28.28
C ASP A 46 -40.56 -62.95 27.40
N ASP A 47 -41.76 -62.38 27.50
CA ASP A 47 -42.18 -61.21 26.72
C ASP A 47 -41.39 -59.95 27.15
N THR A 48 -41.16 -59.77 28.46
CA THR A 48 -40.37 -58.65 29.00
C THR A 48 -38.89 -58.79 28.69
N GLU A 49 -38.32 -59.99 28.74
CA GLU A 49 -36.92 -60.24 28.37
C GLU A 49 -36.69 -59.96 26.88
N LYS A 50 -37.56 -60.50 26.01
CA LYS A 50 -37.50 -60.22 24.56
C LYS A 50 -37.61 -58.73 24.26
N THR A 51 -38.54 -58.04 24.93
CA THR A 51 -38.77 -56.60 24.72
C THR A 51 -37.57 -55.79 25.22
N THR A 52 -37.02 -56.13 26.38
CA THR A 52 -35.84 -55.46 26.97
C THR A 52 -34.61 -55.62 26.07
N GLN A 53 -34.29 -56.85 25.64
CA GLN A 53 -33.17 -57.11 24.75
C GLN A 53 -33.35 -56.46 23.37
N LYS A 54 -34.59 -56.39 22.86
CA LYS A 54 -34.88 -55.70 21.59
C LYS A 54 -34.66 -54.19 21.71
N THR A 55 -35.20 -53.56 22.75
CA THR A 55 -35.04 -52.12 22.99
C THR A 55 -33.58 -51.75 23.22
N GLN A 56 -32.84 -52.54 24.00
CA GLN A 56 -31.41 -52.31 24.22
C GLN A 56 -30.62 -52.37 22.91
N ARG A 57 -30.87 -53.38 22.07
CA ARG A 57 -30.23 -53.49 20.74
C ARG A 57 -30.57 -52.31 19.83
N ASP A 58 -31.82 -51.86 19.82
CA ASP A 58 -32.24 -50.69 19.03
C ASP A 58 -31.54 -49.40 19.49
N VAL A 59 -31.47 -49.16 20.81
CA VAL A 59 -30.79 -47.98 21.37
C VAL A 59 -29.29 -48.03 21.12
N ASN A 60 -28.63 -49.18 21.31
CA ASN A 60 -27.19 -49.33 21.01
C ASN A 60 -26.89 -48.98 19.55
N LYS A 61 -27.72 -49.47 18.61
CA LYS A 61 -27.59 -49.13 17.19
C LYS A 61 -27.76 -47.63 16.93
N LYS A 62 -28.67 -46.96 17.63
CA LYS A 62 -28.85 -45.50 17.51
C LYS A 62 -27.67 -44.72 18.08
N ILE A 63 -27.04 -45.21 19.16
CA ILE A 63 -25.81 -44.62 19.70
C ILE A 63 -24.66 -44.77 18.68
N GLU A 64 -24.50 -45.95 18.06
CA GLU A 64 -23.51 -46.16 16.99
C GLU A 64 -23.73 -45.21 15.81
N GLN A 65 -24.97 -45.04 15.35
CA GLN A 65 -25.30 -44.08 14.30
C GLN A 65 -24.96 -42.65 14.71
N ARG A 66 -25.27 -42.27 15.95
CA ARG A 66 -24.97 -40.93 16.47
C ARG A 66 -23.47 -40.65 16.55
N LEU A 67 -22.66 -41.64 16.93
CA LEU A 67 -21.20 -41.55 16.92
C LEU A 67 -20.68 -41.21 15.52
N GLU A 68 -21.18 -41.88 14.49
CA GLU A 68 -20.77 -41.62 13.10
C GLU A 68 -21.18 -40.22 12.63
N GLU A 69 -22.36 -39.73 13.00
CA GLU A 69 -22.78 -38.35 12.73
C GLU A 69 -21.85 -37.33 13.40
N ILE A 70 -21.53 -37.51 14.68
CA ILE A 70 -20.65 -36.60 15.42
C ILE A 70 -19.23 -36.59 14.82
N LYS A 71 -18.71 -37.78 14.47
CA LYS A 71 -17.40 -37.91 13.79
C LYS A 71 -17.41 -37.17 12.45
N PHE A 72 -18.46 -37.34 11.65
CA PHE A 72 -18.62 -36.64 10.38
C PHE A 72 -18.56 -35.11 10.56
N TRP A 73 -19.40 -34.54 11.42
CA TRP A 73 -19.42 -33.09 11.66
C TRP A 73 -18.12 -32.58 12.26
N LYS A 74 -17.49 -33.34 13.16
CA LYS A 74 -16.18 -33.00 13.70
C LYS A 74 -15.12 -32.94 12.59
N GLN A 75 -15.14 -33.88 11.64
CA GLN A 75 -14.21 -33.88 10.52
C GLN A 75 -14.44 -32.67 9.60
N GLU A 76 -15.69 -32.38 9.23
CA GLU A 76 -16.03 -31.21 8.42
C GLU A 76 -15.57 -29.90 9.07
N LEU A 77 -15.83 -29.72 10.37
CA LEU A 77 -15.40 -28.55 11.12
C LEU A 77 -13.87 -28.43 11.19
N ASP A 78 -13.15 -29.53 11.38
CA ASP A 78 -11.69 -29.58 11.45
C ASP A 78 -11.05 -29.20 10.10
N ASP A 79 -11.61 -29.70 9.01
CA ASP A 79 -11.14 -29.38 7.66
C ASP A 79 -11.37 -27.90 7.33
N LYS A 80 -12.52 -27.33 7.70
CA LYS A 80 -12.80 -25.90 7.53
C LYS A 80 -11.92 -25.04 8.42
N LEU A 81 -11.62 -25.49 9.65
CA LEU A 81 -10.70 -24.82 10.56
C LEU A 81 -9.29 -24.75 9.97
N LYS A 82 -8.76 -25.87 9.45
CA LYS A 82 -7.46 -25.90 8.76
C LYS A 82 -7.41 -24.94 7.58
N GLN A 83 -8.46 -24.91 6.76
CA GLN A 83 -8.54 -24.03 5.60
C GLN A 83 -8.52 -22.55 5.98
N ILE A 84 -9.33 -22.13 6.96
CA ILE A 84 -9.38 -20.71 7.36
C ILE A 84 -8.11 -20.26 8.10
N VAL A 85 -7.48 -21.16 8.88
CA VAL A 85 -6.18 -20.89 9.51
C VAL A 85 -5.12 -20.67 8.45
N ASN A 86 -4.99 -21.59 7.49
CA ASN A 86 -4.02 -21.45 6.40
C ASN A 86 -4.25 -20.16 5.59
N GLU A 87 -5.51 -19.86 5.23
CA GLU A 87 -5.82 -18.64 4.50
C GLU A 87 -5.48 -17.36 5.29
N THR A 88 -5.67 -17.38 6.61
CA THR A 88 -5.30 -16.26 7.48
C THR A 88 -3.80 -16.01 7.49
N GLU A 89 -2.99 -17.08 7.56
CA GLU A 89 -1.53 -16.97 7.49
C GLU A 89 -1.08 -16.41 6.14
N VAL A 90 -1.67 -16.87 5.04
CA VAL A 90 -1.38 -16.30 3.71
C VAL A 90 -1.76 -14.83 3.65
N LEU A 91 -2.93 -14.44 4.16
CA LEU A 91 -3.35 -13.03 4.16
C LEU A 91 -2.45 -12.13 5.02
N LEU A 92 -1.85 -12.66 6.10
CA LEU A 92 -0.83 -11.95 6.88
C LEU A 92 0.46 -11.68 6.08
N THR A 93 0.86 -12.58 5.18
CA THR A 93 1.99 -12.31 4.27
C THR A 93 1.67 -11.18 3.29
N PHE A 94 0.43 -11.11 2.79
CA PHE A 94 -0.04 -10.03 1.92
C PHE A 94 -0.11 -8.69 2.66
N LYS A 95 -0.58 -8.69 3.91
CA LYS A 95 -0.51 -7.53 4.80
C LYS A 95 0.92 -6.99 4.88
N THR A 96 1.89 -7.86 5.15
CA THR A 96 3.31 -7.49 5.23
C THR A 96 3.83 -6.90 3.91
N ARG A 97 3.37 -7.43 2.76
CA ARG A 97 3.73 -6.88 1.43
C ARG A 97 3.19 -5.46 1.24
N ILE A 98 1.94 -5.19 1.64
CA ILE A 98 1.35 -3.85 1.57
C ILE A 98 2.10 -2.87 2.49
N GLU A 99 2.41 -3.27 3.71
CA GLU A 99 3.16 -2.44 4.67
C GLU A 99 4.56 -2.09 4.13
N LYS A 100 5.25 -3.05 3.51
CA LYS A 100 6.53 -2.79 2.85
C LYS A 100 6.39 -1.84 1.64
N ALA A 101 5.34 -2.00 0.83
CA ALA A 101 5.08 -1.10 -0.30
C ALA A 101 4.83 0.33 0.17
N LEU A 102 4.07 0.52 1.27
CA LEU A 102 3.87 1.82 1.89
C LEU A 102 5.18 2.47 2.35
N GLU A 103 6.06 1.70 3.00
CA GLU A 103 7.36 2.21 3.44
C GLU A 103 8.22 2.67 2.25
N ARG A 104 8.20 1.90 1.16
CA ARG A 104 8.94 2.18 -0.08
C ARG A 104 8.47 3.44 -0.80
N CYS A 105 7.24 3.90 -0.57
CA CYS A 105 6.75 5.15 -1.17
C CYS A 105 7.29 6.42 -0.48
N LYS A 106 7.81 6.33 0.75
CA LYS A 106 8.21 7.51 1.53
C LYS A 106 9.42 8.22 0.95
N GLU A 107 10.49 7.49 0.67
CA GLU A 107 11.74 8.05 0.14
C GLU A 107 11.55 8.74 -1.23
N PRO A 108 10.92 8.10 -2.24
CA PRO A 108 10.63 8.76 -3.52
C PRO A 108 9.82 10.05 -3.36
N LEU A 109 8.83 10.07 -2.45
CA LEU A 109 8.03 11.27 -2.19
C LEU A 109 8.87 12.42 -1.62
N VAL A 110 9.75 12.12 -0.67
CA VAL A 110 10.66 13.11 -0.07
C VAL A 110 11.62 13.63 -1.12
N ILE A 111 12.17 12.76 -1.97
CA ILE A 111 13.09 13.17 -3.04
C ILE A 111 12.40 14.07 -4.05
N ALA A 112 11.20 13.73 -4.52
CA ALA A 112 10.43 14.58 -5.44
C ALA A 112 10.16 15.98 -4.84
N GLN A 113 9.79 16.04 -3.56
CA GLN A 113 9.59 17.31 -2.84
C GLN A 113 10.89 18.10 -2.68
N GLN A 114 12.00 17.43 -2.36
CA GLN A 114 13.30 18.09 -2.22
C GLN A 114 13.81 18.62 -3.55
N CYS A 115 13.54 17.93 -4.67
CA CYS A 115 13.83 18.45 -6.01
C CYS A 115 13.05 19.73 -6.30
N LEU A 116 11.76 19.79 -5.97
CA LEU A 116 10.97 21.02 -6.10
C LEU A 116 11.58 22.16 -5.26
N LEU A 117 11.88 21.90 -3.98
CA LEU A 117 12.50 22.89 -3.09
C LEU A 117 13.89 23.36 -3.55
N ASN A 118 14.67 22.49 -4.19
CA ASN A 118 15.96 22.87 -4.75
C ASN A 118 15.78 23.76 -5.97
N ARG A 119 14.77 23.52 -6.79
CA ARG A 119 14.50 24.30 -8.01
C ARG A 119 13.94 25.68 -7.74
N GLU A 120 13.28 25.90 -6.61
CA GLU A 120 12.94 27.24 -6.09
C GLU A 120 14.19 28.12 -5.84
N LYS A 121 15.39 27.53 -5.77
CA LYS A 121 16.66 28.27 -5.58
C LYS A 121 17.28 28.75 -6.89
N ARG A 122 16.67 28.44 -8.04
CA ARG A 122 17.07 29.02 -9.32
C ARG A 122 16.85 30.53 -9.30
N VAL A 123 17.55 31.24 -10.15
CA VAL A 123 17.57 32.71 -10.15
C VAL A 123 17.31 33.27 -11.54
N GLY A 124 16.89 34.55 -11.57
CA GLY A 124 16.71 35.29 -12.81
C GLY A 124 15.68 34.65 -13.75
N THR A 125 16.01 34.60 -15.03
CA THR A 125 15.16 34.09 -16.11
C THR A 125 14.97 32.57 -16.08
N ASP A 126 15.73 31.84 -15.28
CA ASP A 126 15.65 30.37 -15.17
C ASP A 126 14.73 29.88 -14.05
N LEU A 127 14.28 30.79 -13.17
CA LEU A 127 13.21 30.49 -12.21
C LEU A 127 11.86 30.49 -12.95
N VAL A 128 11.56 29.36 -13.61
CA VAL A 128 10.41 29.21 -14.49
C VAL A 128 9.65 27.92 -14.21
N HIS A 129 8.34 28.00 -14.46
CA HIS A 129 7.44 26.85 -14.39
C HIS A 129 7.57 26.00 -15.66
N ASP A 130 8.48 25.04 -15.65
CA ASP A 130 8.81 24.19 -16.79
C ASP A 130 8.24 22.76 -16.66
N GLU A 131 8.47 21.94 -17.69
CA GLU A 131 8.01 20.55 -17.74
C GLU A 131 8.51 19.72 -16.54
N VAL A 132 9.73 19.96 -16.05
CA VAL A 132 10.28 19.18 -14.93
C VAL A 132 9.52 19.50 -13.64
N GLU A 133 9.19 20.77 -13.40
CA GLU A 133 8.39 21.14 -12.24
C GLU A 133 6.97 20.51 -12.30
N GLN A 134 6.33 20.55 -13.47
CA GLN A 134 5.03 19.93 -13.68
C GLN A 134 5.06 18.42 -13.43
N GLU A 135 6.08 17.72 -13.96
CA GLU A 135 6.21 16.28 -13.79
C GLU A 135 6.61 15.89 -12.35
N LEU A 136 7.39 16.72 -11.65
CA LEU A 136 7.70 16.52 -10.22
C LEU A 136 6.47 16.68 -9.33
N LEU A 137 5.62 17.68 -9.60
CA LEU A 137 4.35 17.85 -8.91
C LEU A 137 3.45 16.64 -9.14
N ARG A 138 3.35 16.18 -10.40
CA ARG A 138 2.60 14.98 -10.75
C ARG A 138 3.17 13.72 -10.10
N GLU A 139 4.49 13.59 -9.99
CA GLU A 139 5.13 12.48 -9.27
C GLU A 139 4.73 12.46 -7.80
N ALA A 140 4.78 13.62 -7.12
CA ALA A 140 4.34 13.71 -5.74
C ALA A 140 2.84 13.38 -5.57
N GLU A 141 1.98 13.79 -6.51
CA GLU A 141 0.56 13.46 -6.53
C GLU A 141 0.31 11.96 -6.74
N VAL A 142 0.98 11.34 -7.71
CA VAL A 142 0.89 9.89 -7.98
C VAL A 142 1.30 9.11 -6.75
N ILE A 143 2.45 9.43 -6.14
CA ILE A 143 2.93 8.71 -4.95
C ILE A 143 1.97 8.88 -3.77
N LYS A 144 1.42 10.08 -3.53
CA LYS A 144 0.40 10.30 -2.49
C LYS A 144 -0.87 9.49 -2.76
N GLY A 145 -1.32 9.44 -4.01
CA GLY A 145 -2.46 8.63 -4.43
C GLY A 145 -2.25 7.13 -4.17
N VAL A 146 -1.04 6.64 -4.49
CA VAL A 146 -0.62 5.26 -4.20
C VAL A 146 -0.64 4.98 -2.70
N ILE A 147 -0.09 5.87 -1.87
CA ILE A 147 -0.08 5.72 -0.41
C ILE A 147 -1.51 5.58 0.12
N VAL A 148 -2.42 6.49 -0.27
CA VAL A 148 -3.83 6.44 0.17
C VAL A 148 -4.52 5.15 -0.26
N LEU A 149 -4.26 4.68 -1.50
CA LEU A 149 -4.81 3.41 -1.99
C LEU A 149 -4.31 2.23 -1.15
N LEU A 150 -3.00 2.15 -0.91
CA LEU A 150 -2.38 1.08 -0.12
C LEU A 150 -2.84 1.10 1.35
N GLU A 151 -2.99 2.28 1.98
CA GLU A 151 -3.54 2.41 3.33
C GLU A 151 -4.97 1.89 3.43
N ARG A 152 -5.82 2.22 2.45
CA ARG A 152 -7.19 1.70 2.37
C ARG A 152 -7.19 0.17 2.21
N THR A 153 -6.35 -0.37 1.33
CA THR A 153 -6.22 -1.81 1.11
C THR A 153 -5.70 -2.52 2.37
N LEU A 154 -4.77 -1.91 3.10
CA LEU A 154 -4.28 -2.40 4.39
C LEU A 154 -5.41 -2.45 5.43
N GLY A 155 -6.25 -1.42 5.50
CA GLY A 155 -7.43 -1.38 6.35
C GLY A 155 -8.41 -2.52 6.05
N GLN A 156 -8.73 -2.75 4.77
CA GLN A 156 -9.57 -3.87 4.33
C GLN A 156 -8.96 -5.23 4.68
N THR A 157 -7.64 -5.36 4.51
CA THR A 157 -6.89 -6.59 4.84
C THR A 157 -6.94 -6.89 6.33
N ASN A 158 -6.72 -5.88 7.18
CA ASN A 158 -6.81 -6.03 8.63
C ASN A 158 -8.22 -6.45 9.09
N GLU A 159 -9.26 -5.86 8.49
CA GLU A 159 -10.64 -6.24 8.81
C GLU A 159 -10.95 -7.67 8.38
N GLN A 160 -10.51 -8.10 7.19
CA GLN A 160 -10.70 -9.47 6.73
C GLN A 160 -9.96 -10.48 7.64
N ILE A 161 -8.74 -10.17 8.10
CA ILE A 161 -8.03 -10.99 9.09
C ILE A 161 -8.83 -11.11 10.39
N ARG A 162 -9.44 -10.02 10.87
CA ARG A 162 -10.28 -10.03 12.07
C ARG A 162 -11.51 -10.93 11.87
N LEU A 163 -12.16 -10.87 10.72
CA LEU A 163 -13.31 -11.72 10.37
C LEU A 163 -12.91 -13.20 10.27
N ASN A 164 -11.76 -13.51 9.68
CA ASN A 164 -11.24 -14.88 9.64
C ASN A 164 -10.99 -15.44 11.05
N ARG A 165 -10.39 -14.64 11.94
CA ARG A 165 -10.17 -15.02 13.35
C ARG A 165 -11.49 -15.25 14.11
N SER A 166 -12.53 -14.46 13.82
CA SER A 166 -13.86 -14.69 14.38
C SER A 166 -14.48 -16.00 13.90
N ALA A 167 -14.37 -16.32 12.60
CA ALA A 167 -14.85 -17.61 12.08
C ALA A 167 -14.07 -18.79 12.67
N LYS A 168 -12.74 -18.67 12.76
CA LYS A 168 -11.86 -19.64 13.43
C LYS A 168 -12.33 -19.95 14.86
N TYR A 169 -12.57 -18.92 15.66
CA TYR A 169 -13.01 -19.08 17.05
C TYR A 169 -14.34 -19.85 17.16
N LEU A 170 -15.30 -19.57 16.29
CA LEU A 170 -16.60 -20.27 16.28
C LEU A 170 -16.45 -21.75 15.93
N LEU A 171 -15.60 -22.08 14.95
CA LEU A 171 -15.28 -23.46 14.61
C LEU A 171 -14.59 -24.19 15.77
N GLU A 172 -13.63 -23.54 16.45
CA GLU A 172 -12.93 -24.13 17.60
C GLU A 172 -13.89 -24.42 18.78
N MET A 173 -14.85 -23.53 19.04
CA MET A 173 -15.88 -23.76 20.04
C MET A 173 -16.76 -24.98 19.69
N ASP A 174 -17.28 -25.03 18.47
CA ASP A 174 -18.12 -26.13 18.02
C ASP A 174 -17.36 -27.47 18.04
N LEU A 175 -16.10 -27.47 17.59
CA LEU A 175 -15.23 -28.65 17.67
C LEU A 175 -15.04 -29.18 19.09
N ARG A 176 -14.85 -28.28 20.07
CA ARG A 176 -14.71 -28.67 21.48
C ARG A 176 -15.99 -29.31 22.01
N ASP A 177 -17.14 -28.77 21.64
CA ASP A 177 -18.43 -29.30 22.06
C ASP A 177 -18.70 -30.66 21.40
N LYS A 178 -18.39 -30.81 20.09
CA LYS A 178 -18.46 -32.09 19.36
C LYS A 178 -17.50 -33.14 19.93
N PHE A 179 -16.28 -32.74 20.32
CA PHE A 179 -15.33 -33.64 20.97
C PHE A 179 -15.86 -34.16 22.31
N THR A 180 -16.43 -33.27 23.13
CA THR A 180 -17.02 -33.65 24.42
C THR A 180 -18.21 -34.58 24.23
N ALA A 181 -19.10 -34.27 23.27
CA ALA A 181 -20.22 -35.14 22.93
C ALA A 181 -19.76 -36.52 22.46
N LEU A 182 -18.73 -36.58 21.60
CA LEU A 182 -18.15 -37.84 21.13
C LEU A 182 -17.62 -38.69 22.28
N MET A 183 -16.91 -38.09 23.24
CA MET A 183 -16.39 -38.81 24.42
C MET A 183 -17.50 -39.40 25.29
N ILE A 184 -18.60 -38.67 25.47
CA ILE A 184 -19.76 -39.14 26.24
C ILE A 184 -20.44 -40.30 25.51
N ASP A 185 -20.70 -40.15 24.21
CA ASP A 185 -21.40 -41.17 23.43
C ASP A 185 -20.54 -42.43 23.24
N ASP A 186 -19.20 -42.30 23.17
CA ASP A 186 -18.27 -43.43 23.08
C ASP A 186 -18.24 -44.22 24.39
N TYR A 187 -18.25 -43.52 25.53
CA TYR A 187 -18.45 -44.13 26.85
C TYR A 187 -19.78 -44.88 26.93
N CYS A 188 -20.88 -44.25 26.50
CA CYS A 188 -22.21 -44.87 26.48
C CYS A 188 -22.25 -46.11 25.58
N ALA A 189 -21.62 -46.07 24.40
CA ALA A 189 -21.53 -47.22 23.49
C ALA A 189 -20.75 -48.40 24.10
N GLY A 190 -19.78 -48.11 24.97
CA GLY A 190 -19.01 -49.12 25.70
C GLY A 190 -19.72 -49.76 26.90
N LEU A 191 -20.91 -49.26 27.31
CA LEU A 191 -21.64 -49.81 28.44
C LEU A 191 -22.32 -51.15 28.09
N THR A 192 -22.22 -52.11 29.01
CA THR A 192 -22.87 -53.42 28.93
C THR A 192 -23.63 -53.71 30.22
N ASN A 193 -24.50 -54.73 30.22
CA ASN A 193 -25.26 -55.12 31.40
C ASN A 193 -24.38 -55.55 32.59
N ASN A 194 -23.10 -55.86 32.34
CA ASN A 194 -22.13 -56.30 33.35
C ASN A 194 -21.05 -55.24 33.64
N THR A 195 -21.19 -54.02 33.09
CA THR A 195 -20.21 -52.96 33.34
C THR A 195 -20.26 -52.56 34.83
N PRO A 196 -19.11 -52.50 35.53
CA PRO A 196 -19.06 -52.04 36.92
C PRO A 196 -19.65 -50.64 37.09
N ASP A 197 -20.21 -50.34 38.26
CA ASP A 197 -20.71 -49.01 38.66
C ASP A 197 -21.89 -48.42 37.84
N ILE A 198 -22.59 -49.24 37.04
CA ILE A 198 -23.92 -48.86 36.53
C ILE A 198 -24.90 -48.70 37.70
N ARG A 199 -25.68 -47.61 37.71
CA ARG A 199 -26.53 -47.21 38.85
C ARG A 199 -27.90 -46.70 38.40
N TYR A 200 -28.89 -46.79 39.27
CA TYR A 200 -30.16 -46.11 39.08
C TYR A 200 -29.97 -44.59 39.17
N ALA A 201 -30.28 -43.89 38.09
CA ALA A 201 -30.21 -42.43 38.05
C ALA A 201 -31.47 -41.79 38.64
N ASN A 202 -31.30 -40.79 39.50
CA ASN A 202 -32.41 -39.97 40.00
C ASN A 202 -32.99 -39.14 38.85
N ASN A 203 -34.33 -39.15 38.68
CA ASN A 203 -35.04 -38.39 37.64
C ASN A 203 -34.63 -38.72 36.19
N ALA A 204 -34.30 -39.98 35.88
CA ALA A 204 -33.79 -40.43 34.57
C ALA A 204 -34.70 -40.13 33.35
N MET A 205 -36.00 -39.86 33.56
CA MET A 205 -36.97 -39.65 32.48
C MET A 205 -37.22 -38.18 32.14
N LYS A 206 -36.44 -37.24 32.68
CA LYS A 206 -36.65 -35.81 32.43
C LYS A 206 -35.85 -35.35 31.21
N MET A 207 -36.54 -34.82 30.21
CA MET A 207 -35.88 -34.00 29.16
C MET A 207 -35.53 -32.64 29.76
N GLU A 208 -34.27 -32.23 29.61
CA GLU A 208 -33.80 -30.92 30.04
C GLU A 208 -34.47 -29.81 29.22
N GLY A 209 -34.93 -28.74 29.88
CA GLY A 209 -35.73 -27.68 29.24
C GLY A 209 -34.96 -26.83 28.22
N ASN A 210 -33.64 -26.98 28.15
CA ASN A 210 -32.74 -26.31 27.20
C ASN A 210 -32.24 -27.24 26.09
N SER A 211 -32.84 -28.42 25.90
CA SER A 211 -32.49 -29.34 24.81
C SER A 211 -32.81 -28.74 23.45
N VAL A 212 -31.91 -28.89 22.49
CA VAL A 212 -32.09 -28.48 21.08
C VAL A 212 -32.57 -29.65 20.22
N SER A 213 -33.25 -29.36 19.11
CA SER A 213 -33.60 -30.41 18.16
C SER A 213 -32.37 -30.90 17.39
N LEU A 214 -32.46 -32.09 16.78
CA LEU A 214 -31.41 -32.60 15.91
C LEU A 214 -31.16 -31.65 14.72
N GLN A 215 -32.23 -31.06 14.19
CA GLN A 215 -32.13 -30.12 13.08
C GLN A 215 -31.36 -28.86 13.50
N ASP A 216 -31.69 -28.28 14.67
CA ASP A 216 -30.96 -27.11 15.18
C ASP A 216 -29.47 -27.42 15.42
N TRP A 217 -29.14 -28.64 15.85
CA TRP A 217 -27.75 -29.08 16.03
C TRP A 217 -26.98 -29.18 14.70
N ILE A 218 -27.63 -29.68 13.64
CA ILE A 218 -27.07 -29.71 12.28
C ILE A 218 -26.87 -28.28 11.76
N ASP A 219 -27.91 -27.45 11.88
CA ASP A 219 -27.93 -26.09 11.37
C ASP A 219 -26.88 -25.21 12.05
N PHE A 220 -26.61 -25.44 13.34
CA PHE A 220 -25.55 -24.75 14.08
C PHE A 220 -24.17 -24.96 13.45
N SER A 221 -23.80 -26.22 13.19
CA SER A 221 -22.49 -26.54 12.58
C SER A 221 -22.42 -26.10 11.13
N ASN A 222 -23.50 -26.27 10.36
CA ASN A 222 -23.59 -25.74 9.00
C ASN A 222 -23.38 -24.23 8.94
N THR A 223 -24.03 -23.47 9.81
CA THR A 223 -23.89 -22.01 9.87
C THR A 223 -22.44 -21.58 10.12
N ASN A 224 -21.74 -22.28 11.01
CA ASN A 224 -20.33 -22.02 11.29
C ASN A 224 -19.44 -22.32 10.08
N ILE A 225 -19.71 -23.42 9.38
CA ILE A 225 -19.00 -23.81 8.14
C ILE A 225 -19.23 -22.79 7.03
N GLU A 226 -20.48 -22.42 6.76
CA GLU A 226 -20.84 -21.43 5.73
C GLU A 226 -20.18 -20.07 6.01
N LYS A 227 -20.16 -19.65 7.29
CA LYS A 227 -19.49 -18.43 7.70
C LYS A 227 -17.99 -18.51 7.43
N ALA A 228 -17.34 -19.63 7.74
CA ALA A 228 -15.92 -19.83 7.49
C ALA A 228 -15.60 -19.82 5.98
N ASP A 229 -16.40 -20.52 5.17
CA ASP A 229 -16.25 -20.54 3.72
C ASP A 229 -16.44 -19.15 3.11
N LYS A 230 -17.42 -18.39 3.59
CA LYS A 230 -17.62 -16.99 3.17
C LYS A 230 -16.37 -16.15 3.42
N GLN A 231 -15.80 -16.19 4.63
CA GLN A 231 -14.62 -15.41 4.97
C GLN A 231 -13.37 -15.85 4.20
N ARG A 232 -13.22 -17.16 3.97
CA ARG A 232 -12.15 -17.70 3.13
C ARG A 232 -12.27 -17.21 1.69
N ASN A 233 -13.45 -17.27 1.09
CA ASN A 233 -13.68 -16.80 -0.27
C ASN A 233 -13.45 -15.28 -0.41
N SER A 234 -13.87 -14.49 0.58
CA SER A 234 -13.56 -13.06 0.64
C SER A 234 -12.05 -12.80 0.73
N SER A 235 -11.31 -13.61 1.49
CA SER A 235 -9.84 -13.51 1.59
C SER A 235 -9.15 -13.83 0.26
N LEU A 236 -9.59 -14.87 -0.45
CA LEU A 236 -9.07 -15.23 -1.78
C LEU A 236 -9.29 -14.12 -2.81
N ALA A 237 -10.50 -13.54 -2.84
CA ALA A 237 -10.82 -12.42 -3.72
C ALA A 237 -9.98 -11.18 -3.38
N LEU A 238 -9.81 -10.89 -2.09
CA LEU A 238 -9.01 -9.76 -1.62
C LEU A 238 -7.53 -9.93 -1.98
N ARG A 239 -6.96 -11.13 -1.91
CA ARG A 239 -5.57 -11.39 -2.33
C ARG A 239 -5.34 -11.08 -3.80
N ALA A 240 -6.24 -11.54 -4.67
CA ALA A 240 -6.15 -11.24 -6.10
C ALA A 240 -6.22 -9.73 -6.36
N LEU A 241 -7.08 -9.01 -5.63
CA LEU A 241 -7.14 -7.55 -5.69
C LEU A 241 -5.83 -6.90 -5.21
N ILE A 242 -5.26 -7.36 -4.09
CA ILE A 242 -4.00 -6.84 -3.55
C ILE A 242 -2.85 -7.03 -4.55
N ASP A 243 -2.73 -8.21 -5.16
CA ASP A 243 -1.67 -8.46 -6.15
C ASP A 243 -1.76 -7.51 -7.36
N ASN A 244 -2.99 -7.24 -7.83
CA ASN A 244 -3.23 -6.28 -8.90
C ASN A 244 -2.87 -4.85 -8.47
N ILE A 245 -3.30 -4.43 -7.28
CA ILE A 245 -2.99 -3.09 -6.73
C ILE A 245 -1.48 -2.92 -6.57
N LEU A 246 -0.78 -3.89 -5.98
CA LEU A 246 0.68 -3.83 -5.82
C LEU A 246 1.36 -3.72 -7.18
N SER A 247 0.97 -4.55 -8.15
CA SER A 247 1.57 -4.51 -9.50
C SER A 247 1.30 -3.18 -10.23
N GLN A 248 0.08 -2.66 -10.14
CA GLN A 248 -0.30 -1.42 -10.79
C GLN A 248 0.43 -0.22 -10.17
N THR A 249 0.44 -0.11 -8.85
CA THR A 249 1.05 1.02 -8.14
C THR A 249 2.56 1.10 -8.39
N VAL A 250 3.25 -0.04 -8.48
CA VAL A 250 4.67 -0.12 -8.89
C VAL A 250 4.89 0.45 -10.28
N ASN A 251 4.04 0.05 -11.23
CA ASN A 251 4.15 0.51 -12.62
C ASN A 251 3.86 2.01 -12.76
N ASP A 252 2.86 2.51 -12.04
CA ASP A 252 2.48 3.94 -12.07
C ASP A 252 3.61 4.82 -11.52
N VAL A 253 4.20 4.44 -10.38
CA VAL A 253 5.35 5.17 -9.79
C VAL A 253 6.58 5.09 -10.69
N ARG A 254 6.89 3.90 -11.22
CA ARG A 254 8.05 3.73 -12.13
C ARG A 254 7.92 4.57 -13.38
N LYS A 255 6.75 4.52 -14.02
CA LYS A 255 6.48 5.31 -15.24
C LYS A 255 6.65 6.79 -14.97
N GLN A 256 6.07 7.30 -13.88
CA GLN A 256 6.16 8.72 -13.56
C GLN A 256 7.61 9.15 -13.24
N TYR A 257 8.37 8.32 -12.52
CA TYR A 257 9.78 8.58 -12.27
C TYR A 257 10.61 8.65 -13.56
N GLU A 258 10.37 7.72 -14.50
CA GLU A 258 11.04 7.71 -15.81
C GLU A 258 10.71 8.97 -16.61
N THR A 259 9.44 9.42 -16.58
CA THR A 259 8.98 10.66 -17.20
C THR A 259 9.70 11.88 -16.63
N VAL A 260 9.76 12.02 -15.30
CA VAL A 260 10.49 13.12 -14.64
C VAL A 260 11.97 13.11 -15.00
N ASN A 261 12.61 11.94 -14.99
CA ASN A 261 14.02 11.83 -15.34
C ASN A 261 14.29 12.16 -16.82
N ALA A 262 13.36 11.85 -17.72
CA ALA A 262 13.45 12.27 -19.12
C ALA A 262 13.34 13.79 -19.24
N ALA A 263 12.38 14.40 -18.53
CA ALA A 263 12.23 15.86 -18.50
C ALA A 263 13.51 16.55 -17.96
N PHE A 264 14.11 16.03 -16.88
CA PHE A 264 15.38 16.55 -16.35
C PHE A 264 16.50 16.49 -17.39
N ARG A 265 16.69 15.33 -18.05
CA ARG A 265 17.72 15.19 -19.10
C ARG A 265 17.53 16.17 -20.24
N ASN A 266 16.29 16.39 -20.67
CA ASN A 266 15.97 17.35 -21.72
C ASN A 266 16.26 18.78 -21.26
N ARG A 267 15.80 19.16 -20.06
CA ARG A 267 16.03 20.49 -19.48
C ARG A 267 17.51 20.80 -19.29
N VAL A 268 18.29 19.86 -18.77
CA VAL A 268 19.74 20.02 -18.62
C VAL A 268 20.41 20.23 -19.98
N LYS A 269 20.00 19.48 -21.01
CA LYS A 269 20.51 19.67 -22.37
C LYS A 269 20.18 21.06 -22.92
N GLU A 270 18.94 21.51 -22.79
CA GLU A 270 18.51 22.85 -23.22
C GLU A 270 19.32 23.96 -22.54
N VAL A 271 19.55 23.85 -21.23
CA VAL A 271 20.33 24.83 -20.46
C VAL A 271 21.81 24.81 -20.86
N LYS A 272 22.41 23.63 -21.09
CA LYS A 272 23.78 23.51 -21.60
C LYS A 272 23.92 24.15 -22.99
N ASP A 273 22.98 23.89 -23.89
CA ASP A 273 22.98 24.47 -25.23
C ASP A 273 22.82 26.00 -25.18
N ALA A 274 21.98 26.52 -24.28
CA ALA A 274 21.83 27.95 -24.06
C ALA A 274 23.11 28.58 -23.49
N LYS A 275 23.72 27.95 -22.47
CA LYS A 275 24.99 28.39 -21.89
C LYS A 275 26.10 28.46 -22.95
N GLN A 276 26.27 27.42 -23.75
CA GLN A 276 27.29 27.36 -24.79
C GLN A 276 27.13 28.48 -25.85
N LYS A 277 25.89 28.85 -26.17
CA LYS A 277 25.60 29.99 -27.06
C LYS A 277 26.01 31.31 -26.42
N LEU A 278 25.72 31.51 -25.13
CA LEU A 278 26.12 32.71 -24.40
C LEU A 278 27.65 32.82 -24.29
N GLU A 279 28.35 31.72 -24.00
CA GLU A 279 29.82 31.68 -23.97
C GLU A 279 30.42 32.02 -25.34
N THR A 280 29.83 31.52 -26.43
CA THR A 280 30.23 31.89 -27.80
C THR A 280 30.04 33.39 -28.06
N LEU A 281 28.89 33.95 -27.68
CA LEU A 281 28.61 35.39 -27.83
C LEU A 281 29.55 36.24 -26.97
N LEU A 282 29.88 35.79 -25.76
CA LEU A 282 30.83 36.47 -24.88
C LEU A 282 32.22 36.53 -25.53
N ALA A 283 32.71 35.42 -26.09
CA ALA A 283 33.97 35.39 -26.82
C ALA A 283 33.97 36.38 -28.01
N MET A 284 32.88 36.43 -28.79
CA MET A 284 32.73 37.39 -29.88
C MET A 284 32.76 38.85 -29.40
N VAL A 285 32.08 39.16 -28.29
CA VAL A 285 32.09 40.51 -27.69
C VAL A 285 33.48 40.88 -27.18
N MET A 286 34.23 39.93 -26.59
CA MET A 286 35.60 40.16 -26.15
C MET A 286 36.54 40.44 -27.32
N ASP A 287 36.43 39.70 -28.42
CA ASP A 287 37.22 39.93 -29.63
C ASP A 287 36.92 41.30 -30.25
N GLU A 288 35.65 41.68 -30.35
CA GLU A 288 35.23 43.00 -30.85
C GLU A 288 35.68 44.14 -29.92
N THR A 289 35.67 43.91 -28.60
CA THR A 289 36.19 44.86 -27.60
C THR A 289 37.68 45.14 -27.86
N ALA A 290 38.49 44.10 -28.03
CA ALA A 290 39.92 44.24 -28.34
C ALA A 290 40.16 44.93 -29.70
N SER A 291 39.34 44.61 -30.71
CA SER A 291 39.36 45.29 -32.01
C SER A 291 39.07 46.79 -31.88
N GLN A 292 38.05 47.14 -31.09
CA GLN A 292 37.65 48.53 -30.88
C GLN A 292 38.66 49.32 -30.03
N GLU A 293 39.30 48.71 -29.05
CA GLU A 293 40.43 49.31 -28.31
C GLU A 293 41.60 49.64 -29.24
N LYS A 294 41.95 48.72 -30.15
CA LYS A 294 42.99 48.96 -31.17
C LYS A 294 42.59 50.08 -32.14
N ASN A 295 41.31 50.14 -32.53
CA ASN A 295 40.77 51.21 -33.38
C ASN A 295 40.87 52.57 -32.67
N ILE A 296 40.50 52.64 -31.39
CA ILE A 296 40.65 53.83 -30.54
C ILE A 296 42.11 54.29 -30.48
N ALA A 297 43.05 53.37 -30.21
CA ALA A 297 44.47 53.70 -30.17
C ALA A 297 44.99 54.21 -31.54
N THR A 298 44.48 53.67 -32.64
CA THR A 298 44.81 54.12 -34.00
C THR A 298 44.29 55.53 -34.26
N LEU A 299 43.05 55.82 -33.86
CA LEU A 299 42.44 57.16 -33.98
C LEU A 299 43.16 58.20 -33.11
N GLU A 300 43.52 57.85 -31.87
CA GLU A 300 44.28 58.72 -30.97
C GLU A 300 45.66 59.05 -31.55
N LYS A 301 46.36 58.04 -32.08
CA LYS A 301 47.63 58.24 -32.77
C LYS A 301 47.46 59.13 -34.00
N ALA A 302 46.45 58.88 -34.83
CA ALA A 302 46.19 59.69 -36.03
C ALA A 302 45.90 61.16 -35.70
N ILE A 303 45.24 61.44 -34.58
CA ILE A 303 45.02 62.82 -34.09
C ILE A 303 46.35 63.44 -33.67
N SER A 304 47.16 62.74 -32.88
CA SER A 304 48.48 63.22 -32.42
C SER A 304 49.43 63.47 -33.59
N ASP A 305 49.46 62.59 -34.59
CA ASP A 305 50.27 62.73 -35.82
C ASP A 305 49.90 63.98 -36.64
N LYS A 306 48.72 64.61 -36.43
CA LYS A 306 48.33 65.87 -37.07
C LYS A 306 48.74 67.13 -36.30
N GLU A 307 49.17 67.02 -35.04
CA GLU A 307 49.60 68.16 -34.22
C GLU A 307 50.86 68.84 -34.80
N GLY A 308 51.85 68.05 -35.23
CA GLY A 308 53.06 68.59 -35.86
C GLY A 308 52.76 69.38 -37.15
N PRO A 309 52.10 68.76 -38.16
CA PRO A 309 51.74 69.44 -39.40
C PRO A 309 50.92 70.72 -39.21
N ILE A 310 49.91 70.72 -38.34
CA ILE A 310 49.09 71.93 -38.11
C ILE A 310 49.90 73.04 -37.43
N GLN A 311 50.77 72.71 -36.46
CA GLN A 311 51.66 73.69 -35.83
C GLN A 311 52.59 74.32 -36.85
N VAL A 312 53.21 73.53 -37.74
CA VAL A 312 54.07 74.04 -38.81
C VAL A 312 53.31 75.00 -39.72
N ALA A 313 52.10 74.64 -40.15
CA ALA A 313 51.29 75.50 -41.02
C ALA A 313 50.86 76.81 -40.31
N GLN A 314 50.48 76.73 -39.03
CA GLN A 314 50.10 77.90 -38.21
C GLN A 314 51.30 78.81 -37.93
N THR A 315 52.45 78.28 -37.52
CA THR A 315 53.68 79.06 -37.31
C THR A 315 54.15 79.71 -38.61
N ARG A 316 54.03 79.03 -39.77
CA ARG A 316 54.31 79.63 -41.08
C ARG A 316 53.37 80.79 -41.39
N LEU A 317 52.08 80.68 -41.08
CA LEU A 317 51.11 81.77 -41.25
C LEU A 317 51.46 82.96 -40.37
N GLU A 318 51.76 82.74 -39.10
CA GLU A 318 52.15 83.76 -38.13
C GLU A 318 53.46 84.46 -38.53
N ALA A 319 54.50 83.70 -38.88
CA ALA A 319 55.76 84.29 -39.32
C ALA A 319 55.56 85.23 -40.52
N ARG A 320 54.66 84.88 -41.44
CA ARG A 320 54.35 85.68 -42.64
C ARG A 320 53.59 86.96 -42.36
N THR A 321 52.98 87.15 -41.18
CA THR A 321 52.34 88.42 -40.79
C THR A 321 53.35 89.51 -40.42
N HIS A 322 54.62 89.16 -40.23
CA HIS A 322 55.70 90.07 -39.85
C HIS A 322 56.41 90.70 -41.05
N ARG A 323 55.97 90.40 -42.28
CA ARG A 323 56.57 90.96 -43.51
C ARG A 323 56.30 92.48 -43.57
N PRO A 324 57.31 93.32 -43.88
CA PRO A 324 57.16 94.78 -43.83
C PRO A 324 56.48 95.37 -45.07
N ASN A 325 55.66 96.41 -44.87
CA ASN A 325 55.09 97.24 -45.95
C ASN A 325 54.41 96.44 -47.06
N VAL A 326 54.81 96.64 -48.32
CA VAL A 326 54.23 95.99 -49.51
C VAL A 326 54.49 94.48 -49.57
N GLU A 327 55.50 93.98 -48.85
CA GLU A 327 55.82 92.55 -48.77
C GLU A 327 54.81 91.77 -47.91
N LEU A 328 53.94 92.46 -47.15
CA LEU A 328 52.75 91.87 -46.52
C LEU A 328 51.66 91.58 -47.56
N CYS A 329 52.03 90.87 -48.62
CA CYS A 329 51.15 90.53 -49.71
C CYS A 329 50.41 89.21 -49.44
N CYS A 330 49.14 89.16 -49.83
CA CYS A 330 48.34 87.94 -49.86
C CYS A 330 48.60 87.19 -51.16
N ASP A 331 49.74 86.51 -51.23
CA ASP A 331 50.15 85.69 -52.36
C ASP A 331 49.54 84.26 -52.32
N ILE A 332 49.86 83.47 -53.34
CA ILE A 332 49.39 82.09 -53.48
C ILE A 332 49.76 81.23 -52.26
N VAL A 333 50.97 81.42 -51.71
CA VAL A 333 51.44 80.67 -50.54
C VAL A 333 50.59 81.01 -49.32
N GLN A 334 50.24 82.29 -49.12
CA GLN A 334 49.36 82.73 -48.05
C GLN A 334 48.00 82.02 -48.11
N TYR A 335 47.35 82.01 -49.29
CA TYR A 335 46.06 81.32 -49.46
C TYR A 335 46.17 79.81 -49.23
N ARG A 336 47.23 79.17 -49.72
CA ARG A 336 47.43 77.72 -49.54
C ARG A 336 47.69 77.33 -48.09
N LEU A 337 48.45 78.12 -47.32
CA LEU A 337 48.64 77.88 -45.89
C LEU A 337 47.34 78.01 -45.10
N ILE A 338 46.49 79.00 -45.43
CA ILE A 338 45.15 79.13 -44.82
C ILE A 338 44.31 77.88 -45.13
N SER A 339 44.31 77.44 -46.39
CA SER A 339 43.61 76.20 -46.81
C SER A 339 44.13 74.98 -46.07
N GLU A 340 45.45 74.83 -45.94
CA GLU A 340 46.11 73.71 -45.25
C GLU A 340 45.70 73.66 -43.77
N VAL A 341 45.73 74.79 -43.06
CA VAL A 341 45.27 74.84 -41.66
C VAL A 341 43.78 74.47 -41.57
N GLN A 342 42.94 74.99 -42.46
CA GLN A 342 41.51 74.66 -42.46
C GLN A 342 41.26 73.16 -42.73
N GLU A 343 41.94 72.58 -43.71
CA GLU A 343 41.85 71.16 -44.07
C GLU A 343 42.30 70.26 -42.91
N ILE A 344 43.46 70.54 -42.31
CA ILE A 344 43.97 69.75 -41.17
C ILE A 344 43.04 69.91 -39.97
N THR A 345 42.54 71.12 -39.67
CA THR A 345 41.59 71.37 -38.58
C THR A 345 40.31 70.56 -38.78
N ASN A 346 39.74 70.57 -40.00
CA ASN A 346 38.54 69.81 -40.32
C ASN A 346 38.78 68.29 -40.20
N ASN A 347 39.93 67.80 -40.66
CA ASN A 347 40.28 66.38 -40.53
C ASN A 347 40.47 65.96 -39.07
N VAL A 348 41.14 66.76 -38.25
CA VAL A 348 41.28 66.52 -36.80
C VAL A 348 39.91 66.50 -36.12
N LYS A 349 39.01 67.43 -36.47
CA LYS A 349 37.65 67.44 -35.94
C LYS A 349 36.92 66.14 -36.27
N ARG A 350 36.94 65.71 -37.55
CA ARG A 350 36.33 64.44 -37.98
C ARG A 350 36.90 63.24 -37.21
N LEU A 351 38.22 63.17 -37.04
CA LEU A 351 38.87 62.10 -36.26
C LEU A 351 38.43 62.12 -34.79
N LYS A 352 38.31 63.29 -34.18
CA LYS A 352 37.81 63.43 -32.79
C LYS A 352 36.36 63.00 -32.65
N ASP A 353 35.51 63.35 -33.61
CA ASP A 353 34.10 62.93 -33.63
C ASP A 353 34.00 61.39 -33.77
N THR A 354 34.79 60.78 -34.66
CA THR A 354 34.86 59.31 -34.81
C THR A 354 35.42 58.63 -33.55
N LEU A 355 36.43 59.22 -32.91
CA LEU A 355 36.98 58.72 -31.64
C LEU A 355 35.93 58.73 -30.53
N ALA A 356 35.10 59.79 -30.45
CA ALA A 356 34.03 59.88 -29.48
C ALA A 356 32.98 58.77 -29.70
N GLN A 357 32.61 58.50 -30.96
CA GLN A 357 31.71 57.38 -31.30
C GLN A 357 32.35 56.04 -30.91
N ALA A 358 33.61 55.81 -31.27
CA ALA A 358 34.30 54.55 -30.96
C ALA A 358 34.37 54.28 -29.44
N LYS A 359 34.64 55.33 -28.64
CA LYS A 359 34.61 55.26 -27.18
C LYS A 359 33.21 54.99 -26.62
N ALA A 360 32.16 55.46 -27.27
CA ALA A 360 30.77 55.17 -26.88
C ALA A 360 30.41 53.70 -27.16
N GLU A 361 30.76 53.19 -28.33
CA GLU A 361 30.57 51.77 -28.69
C GLU A 361 31.33 50.84 -27.73
N LEU A 362 32.58 51.17 -27.38
CA LEU A 362 33.37 50.38 -26.43
C LEU A 362 32.67 50.25 -25.07
N LYS A 363 32.08 51.34 -24.56
CA LYS A 363 31.27 51.29 -23.32
C LYS A 363 30.04 50.39 -23.48
N GLY A 364 29.42 50.40 -24.66
CA GLY A 364 28.31 49.51 -25.00
C GLY A 364 28.72 48.04 -24.94
N LEU A 365 29.86 47.70 -25.55
CA LEU A 365 30.43 46.35 -25.53
C LEU A 365 30.77 45.90 -24.10
N SER A 366 31.42 46.75 -23.29
CA SER A 366 31.72 46.40 -21.89
C SER A 366 30.45 46.12 -21.06
N ARG A 367 29.36 46.87 -21.31
CA ARG A 367 28.08 46.58 -20.66
C ARG A 367 27.50 45.24 -21.11
N GLN A 368 27.58 44.94 -22.41
CA GLN A 368 27.07 43.68 -22.95
C GLN A 368 27.88 42.48 -22.43
N GLN A 369 29.18 42.63 -22.26
CA GLN A 369 30.04 41.62 -21.66
C GLN A 369 29.55 41.24 -20.26
N LEU A 370 29.36 42.23 -19.37
CA LEU A 370 28.89 42.00 -18.00
C LEU A 370 27.53 41.29 -17.97
N LEU A 371 26.60 41.69 -18.84
CA LEU A 371 25.28 41.05 -18.94
C LEU A 371 25.37 39.59 -19.39
N LEU A 372 26.27 39.27 -20.32
CA LEU A 372 26.50 37.90 -20.77
C LEU A 372 27.14 37.05 -19.67
N GLU A 373 28.11 37.60 -18.94
CA GLU A 373 28.75 36.92 -17.79
C GLU A 373 27.73 36.61 -16.68
N GLU A 374 26.87 37.58 -16.32
CA GLU A 374 25.78 37.36 -15.36
C GLU A 374 24.81 36.27 -15.84
N GLU A 375 24.37 36.30 -17.11
CA GLU A 375 23.44 35.30 -17.63
C GLU A 375 24.08 33.90 -17.70
N ILE A 376 25.38 33.80 -18.01
CA ILE A 376 26.13 32.53 -17.93
C ILE A 376 26.11 32.00 -16.50
N GLN A 377 26.35 32.85 -15.50
CA GLN A 377 26.32 32.46 -14.09
C GLN A 377 24.92 31.96 -13.66
N VAL A 378 23.85 32.57 -14.17
CA VAL A 378 22.47 32.08 -13.99
C VAL A 378 22.33 30.66 -14.53
N LYS A 379 22.82 30.39 -15.75
CA LYS A 379 22.76 29.04 -16.35
C LYS A 379 23.61 28.03 -15.56
N GLU A 380 24.76 28.42 -15.03
CA GLU A 380 25.59 27.56 -14.16
C GLU A 380 24.87 27.19 -12.87
N ASN A 381 24.20 28.14 -12.23
CA ASN A 381 23.38 27.87 -11.05
C ASN A 381 22.27 26.86 -11.35
N THR A 382 21.56 27.03 -12.47
CA THR A 382 20.52 26.10 -12.91
C THR A 382 21.06 24.69 -13.16
N LEU A 383 22.21 24.57 -13.84
CA LEU A 383 22.85 23.27 -14.08
C LEU A 383 23.30 22.60 -12.77
N TYR A 384 23.85 23.35 -11.83
CA TYR A 384 24.21 22.82 -10.52
C TYR A 384 22.98 22.29 -9.77
N ILE A 385 21.87 23.02 -9.78
CA ILE A 385 20.63 22.59 -9.12
C ILE A 385 20.06 21.32 -9.77
N ASP A 386 19.95 21.29 -11.10
CA ASP A 386 19.31 20.17 -11.79
C ASP A 386 20.20 18.93 -11.84
N GLU A 387 21.45 19.09 -12.30
CA GLU A 387 22.35 17.96 -12.57
C GLU A 387 23.03 17.46 -11.29
N VAL A 388 23.43 18.36 -10.38
CA VAL A 388 24.16 17.96 -9.16
C VAL A 388 23.22 17.73 -7.99
N LEU A 389 22.31 18.66 -7.69
CA LEU A 389 21.44 18.48 -6.52
C LEU A 389 20.28 17.54 -6.79
N CYS A 390 19.53 17.73 -7.88
CA CYS A 390 18.31 16.97 -8.12
C CYS A 390 18.60 15.60 -8.72
N MET A 391 19.30 15.51 -9.86
CA MET A 391 19.50 14.25 -10.55
C MET A 391 20.31 13.24 -9.71
N GLN A 392 21.34 13.66 -8.97
CA GLN A 392 22.07 12.75 -8.07
C GLN A 392 21.20 12.22 -6.93
N MET A 393 20.33 13.06 -6.34
CA MET A 393 19.35 12.59 -5.35
C MET A 393 18.38 11.58 -5.96
N ARG A 394 18.01 11.77 -7.22
CA ARG A 394 17.08 10.85 -7.91
C ARG A 394 17.74 9.51 -8.23
N GLU A 395 19.04 9.48 -8.50
CA GLU A 395 19.78 8.23 -8.72
C GLU A 395 19.75 7.29 -7.50
N SER A 396 19.58 7.81 -6.28
CA SER A 396 19.44 6.97 -5.09
C SER A 396 18.07 6.30 -4.96
N VAL A 397 17.08 6.69 -5.78
CA VAL A 397 15.73 6.12 -5.75
C VAL A 397 15.77 4.68 -6.29
N SER A 398 15.69 3.70 -5.39
CA SER A 398 15.68 2.28 -5.76
C SER A 398 14.28 1.81 -6.17
N ILE A 399 13.91 2.00 -7.44
CA ILE A 399 12.57 1.64 -7.98
C ILE A 399 12.44 0.16 -8.35
N ASN A 400 13.56 -0.56 -8.41
CA ASN A 400 13.57 -1.98 -8.77
C ASN A 400 12.93 -2.88 -7.70
N ASN A 401 12.60 -2.32 -6.54
CA ASN A 401 11.99 -3.02 -5.43
C ASN A 401 10.73 -2.33 -4.93
N VAL A 402 9.98 -1.52 -5.70
CA VAL A 402 8.64 -1.09 -5.25
C VAL A 402 7.74 -2.32 -5.19
#